data_AF-A0A9W6Y3G7-F1
#
_entry.id   AF-A0A9W6Y3G7-F1
#
_cell.length_a   1.000
_cell.length_b   1.000
_cell.length_c   1.000
_cell.angle_alpha   90.00
_cell.angle_beta   90.00
_cell.angle_gamma   90.00
#
_symmetry.space_group_name_H-M   'P 1'
#
loop_
_entity.id
_entity.type
_entity.pdbx_description
1 polymer ?
#
loop_
_entity_poly.entity_id
_entity_poly.type
_entity_poly.pdbx_seq_one_letter_code
_entity_poly.pdbx_strand_id
1 'polypeptide(L)'
;MPNLSEATWRVIANDVLLRARGGSLAKLGYGTFSELARKYQCNERTVARVWKRFKSSVAAGNIAGDVSSRIKGRSGRKGYNKSELATAMKAVPIEERRTIATTAKAVGVSTGVIQRLLRDCVVKRATSSRS
;
A
#
# COMPACT_ATOMS: atom_id res chain seq x y z
N MET A 1 6.59 10.56 13.45
CA MET A 1 5.27 11.22 13.45
C MET A 1 4.21 10.18 13.79
N PRO A 2 3.22 10.49 14.63
CA PRO A 2 2.15 9.56 14.94
C PRO A 2 1.39 9.22 13.64
N ASN A 3 1.20 7.92 13.38
CA ASN A 3 0.35 7.45 12.28
C ASN A 3 -1.11 7.79 12.64
N LEU A 4 -1.56 8.97 12.24
CA LEU A 4 -2.95 9.39 12.38
C LEU A 4 -3.85 8.38 11.66
N SER A 5 -4.88 7.91 12.39
CA SER A 5 -5.80 6.89 11.90
C SER A 5 -6.74 7.46 10.83
N GLU A 6 -7.33 6.59 10.00
CA GLU A 6 -8.31 6.99 9.00
C GLU A 6 -9.52 7.69 9.61
N ALA A 7 -9.91 7.30 10.83
CA ALA A 7 -10.94 7.99 11.59
C ALA A 7 -10.53 9.45 11.88
N THR A 8 -9.30 9.70 12.31
CA THR A 8 -8.80 11.05 12.55
C THR A 8 -8.75 11.87 11.25
N TRP A 9 -8.33 11.27 10.13
CA TRP A 9 -8.36 11.93 8.82
C TRP A 9 -9.77 12.34 8.40
N ARG A 10 -10.77 11.50 8.69
CA ARG A 10 -12.18 11.79 8.41
C ARG A 10 -12.71 12.95 9.25
N VAL A 11 -12.36 13.00 10.53
CA VAL A 11 -12.73 14.13 11.41
C VAL A 11 -12.10 15.43 10.91
N ILE A 12 -10.83 15.42 10.50
CA ILE A 12 -10.15 16.59 9.94
C ILE A 12 -10.87 17.08 8.68
N ALA A 13 -11.20 16.18 7.75
CA ALA A 13 -11.91 16.54 6.52
C ALA A 13 -13.29 17.16 6.81
N ASN A 14 -14.03 16.61 7.79
CA ASN A 14 -15.32 17.13 8.22
C ASN A 14 -15.20 18.51 8.91
N ASP A 15 -14.17 18.73 9.75
CA ASP A 15 -13.94 20.05 10.38
C ASP A 15 -13.61 21.12 9.33
N VAL A 16 -12.82 20.77 8.30
CA VAL A 16 -12.61 21.66 7.14
C VAL A 16 -13.93 21.94 6.41
N LEU A 17 -14.76 20.92 6.19
CA LEU A 17 -16.05 21.07 5.51
C LEU A 17 -17.01 21.99 6.26
N LEU A 18 -17.13 21.83 7.59
CA LEU A 18 -17.96 22.67 8.45
C LEU A 18 -17.52 24.14 8.44
N ARG A 19 -16.21 24.39 8.35
CA ARG A 19 -15.63 25.74 8.26
C ARG A 19 -15.75 26.34 6.86
N ALA A 20 -15.74 25.51 5.82
CA ALA A 20 -15.92 25.92 4.43
C ALA A 20 -17.40 26.10 4.08
N ARG A 21 -18.05 27.19 4.53
CA ARG A 21 -19.43 27.53 4.09
C ARG A 21 -19.51 27.51 2.55
N GLY A 22 -20.19 26.50 1.99
CA GLY A 22 -20.40 26.34 0.54
C GLY A 22 -19.29 25.60 -0.23
N GLY A 23 -18.46 24.79 0.43
CA GLY A 23 -17.60 23.79 -0.24
C GLY A 23 -16.39 24.31 -1.03
N SER A 24 -16.18 25.63 -1.11
CA SER A 24 -15.05 26.22 -1.83
C SER A 24 -13.89 26.56 -0.89
N LEU A 25 -12.67 26.22 -1.33
CA LEU A 25 -11.41 26.58 -0.66
C LEU A 25 -11.19 28.10 -0.62
N ALA A 26 -11.73 28.83 -1.59
CA ALA A 26 -11.63 30.29 -1.67
C ALA A 26 -12.36 30.99 -0.52
N LYS A 27 -13.29 30.30 0.16
CA LYS A 27 -14.04 30.81 1.31
C LYS A 27 -13.44 30.37 2.65
N LEU A 28 -12.33 29.64 2.64
CA LEU A 28 -11.64 29.24 3.86
C LEU A 28 -10.82 30.45 4.35
N GLY A 29 -11.08 30.91 5.58
CA GLY A 29 -10.30 31.99 6.17
C GLY A 29 -8.80 31.66 6.17
N TYR A 30 -7.97 32.68 5.93
CA TYR A 30 -6.51 32.52 5.99
C TYR A 30 -6.11 31.90 7.34
N GLY A 31 -5.23 30.89 7.32
CA GLY A 31 -4.77 30.20 8.52
C GLY A 31 -5.65 29.04 9.03
N THR A 32 -6.79 28.74 8.39
CA THR A 32 -7.66 27.62 8.83
C THR A 32 -6.92 26.28 8.87
N PHE A 33 -6.04 26.01 7.91
CA PHE A 33 -5.24 24.78 7.92
C PHE A 33 -4.19 24.79 9.02
N SER A 34 -3.58 25.93 9.32
CA SER A 34 -2.61 26.08 10.42
C SER A 34 -3.26 25.86 11.79
N GLU A 35 -4.50 26.34 11.98
CA GLU A 35 -5.28 26.08 13.20
C GLU A 35 -5.60 24.59 13.37
N LEU A 36 -6.08 23.94 12.32
CA LEU A 36 -6.39 22.51 12.34
C LEU A 36 -5.11 21.69 12.52
N ALA A 37 -4.01 22.08 11.88
CA ALA A 37 -2.71 21.49 12.06
C ALA A 37 -2.28 21.51 13.53
N ARG A 38 -2.44 22.66 14.21
CA ARG A 38 -2.16 22.80 15.65
C ARG A 38 -3.10 21.93 16.49
N LYS A 39 -4.41 21.93 16.21
CA LYS A 39 -5.43 21.15 16.94
C LYS A 39 -5.17 19.64 16.88
N TYR A 40 -4.79 19.13 15.72
CA TYR A 40 -4.55 17.70 15.48
C TYR A 40 -3.06 17.32 15.55
N GLN A 41 -2.19 18.22 16.02
CA GLN A 41 -0.73 18.04 16.13
C GLN A 41 -0.11 17.46 14.85
N CYS A 42 -0.55 17.96 13.69
CA CYS A 42 -0.11 17.51 12.38
C CYS A 42 0.43 18.67 11.55
N ASN A 43 1.09 18.37 10.43
CA ASN A 43 1.60 19.40 9.54
C ASN A 43 0.47 19.96 8.65
N GLU A 44 0.44 21.29 8.46
CA GLU A 44 -0.51 21.99 7.59
C GLU A 44 -0.61 21.37 6.19
N ARG A 45 0.52 20.99 5.58
CA ARG A 45 0.57 20.32 4.28
C ARG A 45 -0.18 18.99 4.27
N THR A 46 -0.28 18.34 5.42
CA THR A 46 -1.00 17.07 5.56
C THR A 46 -2.50 17.31 5.57
N VAL A 47 -2.97 18.30 6.32
CA VAL A 47 -4.38 18.73 6.31
C VAL A 47 -4.81 19.13 4.89
N ALA A 48 -4.02 19.98 4.23
CA ALA A 48 -4.28 20.41 2.85
C ALA A 48 -4.32 19.22 1.87
N ARG A 49 -3.42 18.25 2.02
CA ARG A 49 -3.38 17.04 1.19
C ARG A 49 -4.62 16.18 1.37
N VAL A 50 -5.06 15.96 2.61
CA VAL A 50 -6.29 15.19 2.90
C VAL A 50 -7.50 15.90 2.31
N TRP A 51 -7.61 17.21 2.49
CA TRP A 51 -8.70 17.98 1.92
C TRP A 51 -8.76 17.93 0.39
N LYS A 52 -7.61 18.07 -0.29
CA LYS A 52 -7.53 17.94 -1.74
C LYS A 52 -8.05 16.57 -2.21
N ARG A 53 -7.67 15.50 -1.52
CA ARG A 53 -8.12 14.12 -1.84
C ARG A 53 -9.61 13.93 -1.62
N PHE A 54 -10.10 14.36 -0.45
CA PHE A 54 -11.51 14.32 -0.13
C PHE A 54 -12.34 14.98 -1.23
N LYS A 55 -11.97 16.21 -1.62
CA LYS A 55 -12.64 16.95 -2.70
C LYS A 55 -12.57 16.24 -4.05
N SER A 56 -11.39 15.76 -4.47
CA SER A 56 -11.25 15.01 -5.72
C SER A 56 -12.10 13.74 -5.74
N SER A 57 -12.21 13.05 -4.61
CA SER A 57 -13.04 11.85 -4.46
C SER A 57 -14.52 12.15 -4.52
N VAL A 58 -14.96 13.25 -3.89
CA VAL A 58 -16.36 13.71 -3.97
C VAL A 58 -16.70 14.12 -5.40
N ALA A 59 -15.81 14.83 -6.09
CA ALA A 59 -15.98 15.19 -7.50
C ALA A 59 -16.07 13.97 -8.43
N ALA A 60 -15.43 12.85 -8.06
CA ALA A 60 -15.51 11.59 -8.77
C ALA A 60 -16.77 10.74 -8.42
N GLY A 61 -17.72 11.29 -7.65
CA GLY A 61 -18.98 10.61 -7.30
C GLY A 61 -18.96 9.84 -5.98
N ASN A 62 -17.84 9.79 -5.26
CA ASN A 62 -17.81 9.21 -3.91
C ASN A 62 -18.21 10.26 -2.87
N ILE A 63 -19.51 10.31 -2.56
CA ILE A 63 -20.13 11.25 -1.61
C ILE A 63 -19.47 11.18 -0.22
N ALA A 64 -19.01 9.99 0.18
CA ALA A 64 -18.36 9.80 1.47
C ALA A 64 -16.93 10.37 1.52
N GLY A 65 -16.31 10.62 0.37
CA GLY A 65 -14.95 11.15 0.21
C GLY A 65 -13.83 10.21 0.68
N ASP A 66 -12.76 10.09 -0.12
CA ASP A 66 -11.56 9.31 0.20
C ASP A 66 -10.64 10.05 1.18
N VAL A 67 -10.49 9.49 2.37
CA VAL A 67 -9.55 9.91 3.43
C VAL A 67 -8.57 8.78 3.82
N SER A 68 -8.53 7.71 3.03
CA SER A 68 -7.77 6.51 3.35
C SER A 68 -6.27 6.76 3.39
N SER A 69 -5.59 6.07 4.31
CA SER A 69 -4.14 6.12 4.41
C SER A 69 -3.52 5.25 3.32
N ARG A 70 -2.85 5.87 2.37
CA ARG A 70 -2.13 5.16 1.29
C ARG A 70 -0.83 4.52 1.75
N ILE A 71 -0.43 4.68 3.01
CA ILE A 71 0.76 4.01 3.56
C ILE A 71 0.49 2.49 3.55
N LYS A 72 -0.69 2.08 4.02
CA LYS A 72 -1.09 0.67 4.04
C LYS A 72 -1.05 0.09 2.62
N GLY A 73 -0.21 -0.92 2.41
CA GLY A 73 -0.01 -1.60 1.11
C GLY A 73 0.96 -0.90 0.13
N ARG A 74 1.25 0.40 0.28
CA ARG A 74 2.29 1.07 -0.53
C ARG A 74 3.63 1.16 0.17
N SER A 75 3.65 1.17 1.50
CA SER A 75 4.88 1.20 2.28
C SER A 75 5.53 -0.18 2.41
N GLY A 76 6.83 -0.18 2.69
CA GLY A 76 7.62 -1.39 2.88
C GLY A 76 8.27 -1.91 1.60
N ARG A 77 9.17 -2.88 1.76
CA ARG A 77 9.84 -3.53 0.63
C ARG A 77 8.81 -4.30 -0.19
N LYS A 78 8.73 -3.99 -1.49
CA LYS A 78 7.91 -4.77 -2.42
C LYS A 78 8.45 -6.19 -2.48
N GLY A 79 7.60 -7.16 -2.17
CA GLY A 79 7.92 -8.56 -2.34
C GLY A 79 8.00 -8.92 -3.82
N TYR A 80 8.65 -10.02 -4.14
CA TYR A 80 8.62 -10.55 -5.48
C TYR A 80 7.21 -10.94 -5.91
N ASN A 81 6.93 -10.84 -7.19
CA ASN A 81 5.67 -11.34 -7.73
C ASN A 81 5.67 -12.88 -7.69
N LYS A 82 4.83 -13.45 -6.82
CA LYS A 82 4.77 -14.89 -6.56
C LYS A 82 4.32 -15.68 -7.79
N SER A 83 3.43 -15.11 -8.62
CA SER A 83 2.93 -15.80 -9.82
C SER A 83 4.00 -15.88 -10.90
N GLU A 84 4.69 -14.78 -11.18
CA GLU A 84 5.81 -14.73 -12.13
C GLU A 84 6.92 -15.70 -11.71
N LEU A 85 7.27 -15.70 -10.43
CA LEU A 85 8.26 -16.65 -9.87
C LEU A 85 7.82 -18.10 -10.00
N ALA A 86 6.54 -18.40 -9.75
CA ALA A 86 6.02 -19.75 -9.92
C ALA A 86 6.07 -20.18 -11.39
N THR A 87 5.81 -19.28 -12.34
CA THR A 87 5.94 -19.53 -13.78
C THR A 87 7.39 -19.78 -14.17
N ALA A 88 8.33 -18.94 -13.71
CA ALA A 88 9.76 -19.14 -13.95
C ALA A 88 10.24 -20.47 -13.38
N MET A 89 9.84 -20.82 -12.14
CA MET A 89 10.14 -22.12 -11.55
C MET A 89 9.54 -23.28 -12.37
N LYS A 90 8.35 -23.13 -12.94
CA LYS A 90 7.72 -24.15 -13.80
C LYS A 90 8.43 -24.33 -15.15
N ALA A 91 9.14 -23.32 -15.64
CA ALA A 91 9.92 -23.39 -16.88
C ALA A 91 11.28 -24.09 -16.68
N VAL A 92 11.87 -24.01 -15.49
CA VAL A 92 13.17 -24.65 -15.18
C VAL A 92 13.08 -26.17 -15.32
N PRO A 93 14.00 -26.90 -15.97
CA PRO A 93 13.95 -28.36 -16.04
C PRO A 93 13.90 -29.04 -14.65
N ILE A 94 13.33 -30.24 -14.56
CA ILE A 94 13.19 -30.99 -13.29
C ILE A 94 14.57 -31.21 -12.63
N GLU A 95 15.61 -31.43 -13.42
CA GLU A 95 16.99 -31.65 -12.97
C GLU A 95 17.53 -30.48 -12.14
N GLU A 96 17.31 -29.25 -12.61
CA GLU A 96 17.73 -28.04 -11.91
C GLU A 96 16.78 -27.67 -10.75
N ARG A 97 15.58 -28.26 -10.73
CA ARG A 97 14.58 -28.11 -9.65
C ARG A 97 14.81 -29.01 -8.42
N ARG A 98 15.83 -29.86 -8.44
CA ARG A 98 16.10 -30.84 -7.36
C ARG A 98 16.48 -30.19 -6.03
N THR A 99 17.33 -29.17 -6.05
CA THR A 99 17.80 -28.48 -4.83
C THR A 99 17.42 -27.01 -4.83
N ILE A 100 17.20 -26.46 -3.63
CA ILE A 100 16.88 -25.04 -3.46
C ILE A 100 17.96 -24.16 -4.10
N ALA A 101 19.24 -24.54 -3.96
CA ALA A 101 20.37 -23.79 -4.50
C ALA A 101 20.39 -23.79 -6.04
N THR A 102 20.21 -24.96 -6.66
CA THR A 102 20.19 -25.07 -8.13
C THR A 102 18.98 -24.36 -8.73
N THR A 103 17.80 -24.47 -8.10
CA THR A 103 16.60 -23.78 -8.56
C THR A 103 16.72 -22.27 -8.41
N ALA A 104 17.29 -21.80 -7.29
CA ALA A 104 17.55 -20.38 -7.08
C ALA A 104 18.47 -19.81 -8.16
N LYS A 105 19.55 -20.54 -8.52
CA LYS A 105 20.47 -20.16 -9.60
C LYS A 105 19.77 -20.12 -10.96
N ALA A 106 18.96 -21.13 -11.28
CA ALA A 106 18.23 -21.22 -12.56
C ALA A 106 17.17 -20.13 -12.72
N VAL A 107 16.50 -19.74 -11.62
CA VAL A 107 15.47 -18.69 -11.61
C VAL A 107 16.06 -17.29 -11.44
N GLY A 108 17.33 -17.18 -11.05
CA GLY A 108 18.01 -15.89 -10.82
C GLY A 108 17.59 -15.19 -9.52
N VAL A 109 17.22 -15.94 -8.48
CA VAL A 109 16.81 -15.39 -7.17
C VAL A 109 17.61 -15.98 -6.03
N SER A 110 17.51 -15.41 -4.83
CA SER A 110 18.17 -15.97 -3.65
C SER A 110 17.46 -17.23 -3.15
N THR A 111 18.22 -18.12 -2.49
CA THR A 111 17.70 -19.35 -1.88
C THR A 111 16.56 -19.09 -0.89
N GLY A 112 16.61 -17.98 -0.15
CA GLY A 112 15.56 -17.59 0.79
C GLY A 112 14.22 -17.28 0.12
N VAL A 113 14.22 -16.77 -1.13
CA VAL A 113 12.99 -16.54 -1.90
C VAL A 113 12.31 -17.87 -2.23
N ILE A 114 13.08 -18.84 -2.72
CA ILE A 114 12.59 -20.18 -3.03
C ILE A 114 12.06 -20.89 -1.77
N GLN A 115 12.80 -20.83 -0.65
CA GLN A 115 12.36 -21.39 0.64
C GLN A 115 11.02 -20.80 1.09
N ARG A 116 10.84 -19.49 0.94
CA ARG A 116 9.58 -18.82 1.29
C ARG A 116 8.43 -19.24 0.38
N LEU A 117 8.66 -19.39 -0.93
CA LEU A 117 7.64 -19.86 -1.87
C LEU A 117 7.19 -21.30 -1.56
N LEU A 118 8.13 -22.18 -1.19
CA LEU A 118 7.83 -23.55 -0.75
C LEU A 118 7.03 -23.55 0.56
N ARG A 119 7.40 -22.70 1.53
CA ARG A 119 6.68 -22.56 2.81
C ARG A 119 5.27 -22.03 2.64
N ASP A 120 5.09 -21.05 1.77
CA ASP A 120 3.80 -20.44 1.46
C ASP A 120 2.92 -21.34 0.56
N CYS A 121 3.35 -22.58 0.27
CA CYS A 121 2.68 -23.57 -0.60
C CYS A 121 2.37 -23.08 -2.02
N VAL A 122 3.08 -22.06 -2.52
CA VAL A 122 2.88 -21.49 -3.86
C VAL A 122 3.44 -22.42 -4.94
N VAL A 123 4.51 -23.15 -4.61
CA VAL A 123 5.14 -24.14 -5.48
C VAL A 123 5.39 -25.40 -4.65
N LYS A 124 5.11 -26.58 -5.22
CA LYS A 124 5.43 -27.86 -4.59
C LYS A 124 6.81 -28.33 -5.04
N ARG A 125 7.54 -28.99 -4.14
CA ARG A 125 8.78 -29.69 -4.51
C ARG A 125 8.41 -30.85 -5.44
N ALA A 126 9.05 -30.91 -6.60
CA ALA A 126 8.99 -32.08 -7.46
C ALA A 126 9.97 -33.11 -6.88
N THR A 127 9.44 -34.21 -6.35
CA THR A 127 10.24 -35.37 -6.00
C THR A 127 10.05 -36.36 -7.14
N SER A 128 11.14 -36.80 -7.77
CA SER A 128 11.06 -37.96 -8.68
C SER A 128 10.53 -39.14 -7.87
N SER A 129 9.41 -39.72 -8.32
CA SER A 129 9.01 -41.05 -7.87
C SER A 129 10.11 -42.01 -8.30
N ARG A 130 10.90 -42.52 -7.35
CA ARG A 130 11.77 -43.67 -7.59
C ARG A 130 10.88 -44.79 -8.15
N SER A 131 11.05 -45.08 -9.43
CA SER A 131 10.51 -46.25 -10.12
C SER A 131 11.68 -47.16 -10.44
#